data_AF-K2AN27-F1
#
_entry.id   AF-K2AN27-F1
#
_cell.length_a   1.000
_cell.length_b   1.000
_cell.length_c   1.000
_cell.angle_alpha   90.00
_cell.angle_beta   90.00
_cell.angle_gamma   90.00
#
_symmetry.space_group_name_H-M   'P 1'
#
loop_
_entity.id
_entity.type
_entity.pdbx_description
1 polymer ?
#
loop_
_entity_poly.entity_id
_entity_poly.type
_entity_poly.pdbx_seq_one_letter_code
_entity_poly.pdbx_strand_id
1 'polypeptide(L)'
;MPQYCINALGMSELGTQYYDNNIKNHVAGIKAPVAKETPHWAKTLVMKLDGDMNYLAPNAYSINGALVHFDLSNFDRAAAILTDDLGCYREGGFEVLGRIKEGDLKGCSLTIEELIKKSGSN
;
A
#
# COMPACT_ATOMS: atom_id res chain seq x y z
N MET A 1 -16.63 10.35 -2.17
CA MET A 1 -16.72 9.60 -0.90
C MET A 1 -17.64 10.37 0.06
N PRO A 2 -18.56 9.71 0.78
CA PRO A 2 -19.39 10.37 1.79
C PRO A 2 -18.52 10.97 2.90
N GLN A 3 -18.87 12.16 3.40
CA GLN A 3 -18.04 12.86 4.39
C GLN A 3 -18.01 12.17 5.77
N TYR A 4 -19.07 11.44 6.13
CA TYR A 4 -19.24 10.78 7.42
C TYR A 4 -19.17 9.25 7.34
N CYS A 5 -18.55 8.72 6.29
CA CYS A 5 -18.31 7.28 6.12
C CYS A 5 -16.81 7.05 5.94
N ILE A 6 -16.17 6.37 6.89
CA ILE A 6 -14.73 6.08 6.86
C ILE A 6 -14.52 4.67 6.36
N ASN A 7 -13.68 4.50 5.33
CA ASN A 7 -13.19 3.18 4.97
C ASN A 7 -11.92 2.84 5.76
N ALA A 8 -11.82 1.60 6.24
CA ALA A 8 -10.67 1.08 6.96
C ALA A 8 -9.94 0.03 6.13
N LEU A 9 -8.61 0.04 6.17
CA LEU A 9 -7.77 -1.07 5.71
C LEU A 9 -7.15 -1.75 6.93
N GLY A 10 -7.34 -3.06 7.00
CA GLY A 10 -6.71 -3.93 7.99
C GLY A 10 -6.50 -5.33 7.42
N MET A 11 -5.53 -6.05 7.96
CA MET A 11 -5.21 -7.43 7.62
C MET A 11 -4.46 -8.07 8.79
N SER A 12 -4.43 -9.41 8.85
CA SER A 12 -3.85 -10.15 9.99
C SER A 12 -2.34 -9.98 10.14
N GLU A 13 -1.69 -9.57 9.05
CA GLU A 13 -0.26 -9.37 8.92
C GLU A 13 0.17 -8.01 9.49
N LEU A 14 -0.76 -7.06 9.68
CA LEU A 14 -0.47 -5.71 10.16
C LEU A 14 -1.02 -5.50 11.58
N GLY A 15 -0.20 -4.90 12.45
CA GLY A 15 -0.66 -4.39 13.74
C GLY A 15 -1.39 -3.03 13.61
N THR A 16 -1.11 -2.28 12.55
CA THR A 16 -1.74 -0.99 12.23
C THR A 16 -2.97 -1.17 11.33
N GLN A 17 -4.03 -0.44 11.65
CA GLN A 17 -5.17 -0.22 10.76
C GLN A 17 -5.10 1.20 10.18
N TYR A 18 -5.41 1.35 8.89
CA TYR A 18 -5.42 2.64 8.21
C TYR A 18 -6.84 3.13 7.98
N TYR A 19 -7.07 4.42 8.20
CA TYR A 19 -8.38 5.05 8.06
C TYR A 19 -8.32 6.20 7.06
N ASP A 20 -9.42 6.40 6.36
CA ASP A 20 -9.59 7.55 5.48
C ASP A 20 -9.58 8.86 6.29
N ASN A 21 -8.98 9.90 5.72
CA ASN A 21 -8.92 11.23 6.29
C ASN A 21 -10.18 12.10 6.02
N ASN A 22 -11.26 11.54 5.47
CA ASN A 22 -12.40 12.32 4.98
C ASN A 22 -13.17 13.08 6.07
N ILE A 23 -13.42 12.46 7.24
CA ILE A 23 -14.06 13.16 8.38
C ILE A 23 -13.12 14.26 8.91
N LYS A 24 -11.83 13.93 9.10
CA LYS A 24 -10.80 14.87 9.56
C LYS A 24 -10.73 16.10 8.64
N ASN A 25 -10.65 15.87 7.34
CA ASN A 25 -10.59 16.93 6.35
C ASN A 25 -11.86 17.78 6.34
N HIS A 26 -13.04 17.15 6.43
CA HIS A 26 -14.31 17.86 6.48
C HIS A 26 -14.42 18.79 7.69
N VAL A 27 -14.12 18.29 8.90
CA VAL A 27 -14.17 19.06 10.15
C VAL A 27 -13.16 20.21 10.15
N ALA A 28 -11.98 20.00 9.54
CA ALA A 28 -10.94 21.01 9.43
C ALA A 28 -11.14 21.99 8.24
N GLY A 29 -12.17 21.82 7.42
CA GLY A 29 -12.38 22.64 6.22
C GLY A 29 -11.33 22.44 5.13
N ILE A 30 -10.57 21.34 5.17
CA ILE A 30 -9.52 21.00 4.22
C ILE A 30 -10.15 20.38 2.97
N LYS A 31 -9.84 20.93 1.79
CA LYS A 31 -10.23 20.38 0.49
C LYS A 31 -9.06 19.61 -0.12
N ALA A 32 -9.00 18.32 0.16
CA ALA A 32 -8.02 17.40 -0.42
C ALA A 32 -8.70 16.09 -0.86
N PRO A 33 -8.08 15.29 -1.76
CA PRO A 33 -8.53 13.94 -2.05
C PRO A 33 -8.63 13.09 -0.78
N VAL A 34 -9.55 12.12 -0.77
CA VAL A 34 -9.60 11.14 0.33
C VAL A 34 -8.39 10.22 0.20
N ALA A 35 -7.68 10.05 1.30
CA ALA A 35 -6.52 9.17 1.39
C ALA A 35 -6.52 8.45 2.73
N LYS A 36 -5.92 7.26 2.75
CA LYS A 36 -5.56 6.54 3.97
C LYS A 36 -4.35 7.21 4.57
N GLU A 37 -4.56 7.91 5.67
CA GLU A 37 -3.49 8.59 6.38
C GLU A 37 -2.65 7.57 7.15
N THR A 38 -1.34 7.79 7.16
CA THR A 38 -0.39 6.87 7.78
C THR A 38 0.04 7.41 9.14
N PRO A 39 -0.09 6.65 10.25
CA PRO A 39 0.39 7.08 11.55
C PRO A 39 1.92 7.15 11.59
N HIS A 40 2.48 7.86 12.58
CA HIS A 40 3.92 8.11 12.67
C HIS A 40 4.81 6.85 12.78
N TRP A 41 4.26 5.73 13.23
CA TRP A 41 4.98 4.46 13.36
C TRP A 41 4.82 3.52 12.15
N ALA A 42 4.14 3.96 11.10
CA ALA A 42 3.98 3.19 9.87
C ALA A 42 4.42 4.00 8.65
N LYS A 43 4.65 3.31 7.53
CA LYS A 43 4.93 3.92 6.23
C LYS A 43 4.44 3.03 5.11
N THR A 44 3.63 3.57 4.20
CA THR A 44 3.23 2.84 2.98
C THR A 44 4.11 3.28 1.81
N LEU A 45 4.64 2.32 1.07
CA LEU A 45 5.30 2.53 -0.22
C LEU A 45 4.44 1.94 -1.35
N VAL A 46 4.59 2.49 -2.55
CA VAL A 46 3.99 1.95 -3.77
C VAL A 46 5.11 1.40 -4.66
N MET A 47 5.17 0.08 -4.79
CA MET A 47 6.16 -0.63 -5.60
C MET A 47 5.76 -0.59 -7.07
N LYS A 48 6.74 -0.44 -7.95
CA LYS A 48 6.50 -0.59 -9.39
C LYS A 48 6.12 -2.03 -9.71
N LEU A 49 5.28 -2.19 -10.73
CA LEU A 49 4.86 -3.49 -11.25
C LEU A 49 5.68 -3.87 -12.50
N ASP A 50 6.92 -3.40 -12.60
CA ASP A 50 7.82 -3.65 -13.74
C ASP A 50 8.78 -4.83 -13.51
N GLY A 51 8.68 -5.51 -12.36
CA GLY A 51 9.53 -6.63 -11.97
C GLY A 51 10.80 -6.22 -11.23
N ASP A 52 11.12 -4.92 -11.21
CA ASP A 52 12.21 -4.41 -10.40
C ASP A 52 11.70 -4.09 -8.98
N MET A 53 12.49 -4.39 -7.96
CA MET A 53 12.15 -4.13 -6.54
C MET A 53 12.30 -2.63 -6.18
N ASN A 54 11.80 -1.75 -7.04
CA ASN A 54 11.86 -0.31 -6.90
C ASN A 54 10.49 0.26 -6.51
N TYR A 55 10.49 1.27 -5.65
CA TYR A 55 9.26 2.00 -5.31
C TYR A 55 9.15 3.30 -6.12
N LEU A 56 7.92 3.74 -6.32
CA LEU A 56 7.59 5.04 -6.90
C LEU A 56 7.94 6.17 -5.93
N ALA A 57 8.36 7.32 -6.46
CA ALA A 57 8.55 8.51 -5.63
C ALA A 57 7.24 8.87 -4.91
N PRO A 58 7.26 9.31 -3.62
CA PRO A 58 6.04 9.58 -2.85
C PRO A 58 5.08 10.61 -3.46
N ASN A 59 5.55 11.45 -4.38
CA ASN A 59 4.76 12.45 -5.10
C ASN A 59 4.29 11.98 -6.49
N ALA A 60 4.58 10.73 -6.88
CA ALA A 60 4.11 10.12 -8.12
C ALA A 60 2.64 9.67 -7.97
N TYR A 61 1.76 10.64 -7.75
CA TYR A 61 0.35 10.41 -7.50
C TYR A 61 -0.35 9.74 -8.69
N SER A 62 -1.37 8.92 -8.41
CA SER A 62 -2.18 8.21 -9.42
C SER A 62 -1.43 7.20 -10.30
N ILE A 63 -0.17 6.86 -9.98
CA ILE A 63 0.52 5.74 -10.63
C ILE A 63 0.30 4.49 -9.77
N ASN A 64 -0.31 3.48 -10.37
CA ASN A 64 -0.65 2.25 -9.68
C ASN A 64 0.59 1.39 -9.43
N GLY A 65 0.60 0.72 -8.29
CA GLY A 65 1.62 -0.23 -7.91
C GLY A 65 1.20 -1.12 -6.76
N ALA A 66 2.06 -2.06 -6.39
CA ALA A 66 1.81 -2.93 -5.24
C ALA A 66 2.07 -2.17 -3.94
N LEU A 67 1.23 -2.35 -2.93
CA LEU A 67 1.43 -1.69 -1.64
C LEU A 67 2.39 -2.50 -0.76
N VAL A 68 3.38 -1.79 -0.20
CA VAL A 68 4.21 -2.30 0.88
C VAL A 68 3.95 -1.47 2.12
N HIS A 69 3.62 -2.13 3.23
CA HIS A 69 3.44 -1.48 4.51
C HIS A 69 4.63 -1.77 5.41
N PHE A 70 5.31 -0.72 5.83
CA PHE A 70 6.24 -0.74 6.95
C PHE A 70 5.46 -0.43 8.22
N ASP A 71 5.51 -1.31 9.22
CA ASP A 71 4.75 -1.17 10.46
C ASP A 71 5.64 -1.49 11.67
N LEU A 72 5.99 -0.47 12.44
CA LEU A 72 6.83 -0.64 13.63
C LEU A 72 6.07 -1.26 14.81
N SER A 73 4.74 -1.40 14.73
CA SER A 73 3.97 -2.16 15.71
C SER A 73 4.13 -3.68 15.55
N ASN A 74 4.62 -4.14 14.40
CA ASN A 74 4.98 -5.55 14.13
C ASN A 74 6.32 -5.91 14.80
N PHE A 75 6.37 -5.90 16.12
CA PHE A 75 7.60 -6.12 16.90
C PHE A 75 8.18 -7.56 16.76
N ASP A 76 7.33 -8.57 16.67
CA ASP A 76 7.71 -10.00 16.58
C ASP A 76 7.41 -10.62 15.20
N ARG A 77 7.07 -9.77 14.21
CA ARG A 77 6.71 -10.18 12.83
C ARG A 77 7.50 -9.37 11.82
N ALA A 78 7.26 -9.62 10.53
CA ALA A 78 7.87 -8.83 9.47
C ALA A 78 7.45 -7.36 9.59
N ALA A 79 8.45 -6.48 9.69
CA ALA A 79 8.23 -5.03 9.74
C ALA A 79 7.85 -4.44 8.38
N ALA A 80 8.14 -5.13 7.27
CA ALA A 80 7.80 -4.72 5.92
C ALA A 80 7.03 -5.83 5.23
N ILE A 81 5.80 -5.54 4.80
CA ILE A 81 4.88 -6.52 4.21
C ILE A 81 4.46 -6.01 2.84
N LEU A 82 4.89 -6.72 1.80
CA LEU A 82 4.34 -6.57 0.45
C LEU A 82 3.00 -7.28 0.39
N THR A 83 1.93 -6.55 0.09
CA THR A 83 0.58 -7.11 -0.02
C THR A 83 0.21 -7.30 -1.49
N ASP A 84 -0.82 -8.10 -1.73
CA ASP A 84 -1.46 -8.21 -3.04
C ASP A 84 -2.41 -7.03 -3.31
N ASP A 85 -2.33 -5.93 -2.55
CA ASP A 85 -3.13 -4.74 -2.80
C ASP A 85 -2.53 -3.89 -3.92
N LEU A 86 -3.37 -3.56 -4.90
CA LEU A 86 -3.08 -2.55 -5.88
C LEU A 86 -3.46 -1.19 -5.30
N GLY A 87 -2.53 -0.24 -5.34
CA GLY A 87 -2.77 1.10 -4.82
C GLY A 87 -1.90 2.16 -5.47
N CYS A 88 -2.06 3.39 -5.02
CA CYS A 88 -1.26 4.52 -5.47
C CYS A 88 -1.09 5.55 -4.36
N TYR A 89 -0.10 6.43 -4.49
CA TYR A 89 0.01 7.57 -3.60
C TYR A 89 -1.13 8.57 -3.85
N ARG A 90 -1.59 9.19 -2.77
CA ARG A 90 -2.51 10.32 -2.77
C ARG A 90 -1.94 11.43 -1.90
N GLU A 91 -2.36 12.65 -2.15
CA GLU A 91 -2.04 13.75 -1.24
C GLU A 91 -2.53 13.40 0.17
N GLY A 92 -1.62 13.40 1.14
CA GLY A 92 -1.91 13.02 2.53
C GLY A 92 -1.88 11.52 2.84
N GLY A 93 -1.51 10.65 1.90
CA GLY A 93 -1.38 9.22 2.16
C GLY A 93 -1.38 8.34 0.92
N PHE A 94 -2.25 7.32 0.91
CA PHE A 94 -2.40 6.39 -0.21
C PHE A 94 -3.86 5.99 -0.42
N GLU A 95 -4.13 5.34 -1.55
CA GLU A 95 -5.43 4.75 -1.87
C GLU A 95 -5.24 3.29 -2.26
N VAL A 96 -6.19 2.45 -1.83
CA VAL A 96 -6.30 1.05 -2.24
C VAL A 96 -7.34 0.98 -3.36
N LEU A 97 -6.94 0.46 -4.51
CA LEU A 97 -7.75 0.36 -5.72
C LEU A 97 -8.34 -1.04 -5.93
N GLY A 98 -7.85 -2.02 -5.18
CA GLY A 98 -8.29 -3.42 -5.25
C GLY A 98 -7.11 -4.36 -5.02
N ARG A 99 -7.21 -5.56 -5.59
CA ARG A 99 -6.13 -6.54 -5.60
C ARG A 99 -5.39 -6.53 -6.94
N ILE A 100 -4.10 -6.84 -6.90
CA ILE A 100 -3.27 -7.05 -8.09
C ILE A 100 -3.82 -8.26 -8.85
N LYS A 101 -3.95 -8.13 -10.16
CA LYS A 101 -4.32 -9.20 -11.08
C LYS A 101 -3.13 -9.57 -11.97
N GLU A 102 -3.14 -10.76 -12.55
CA GLU A 102 -2.07 -11.23 -13.45
C GLU A 102 -1.75 -10.23 -14.58
N GLY A 103 -2.74 -9.54 -15.13
CA GLY A 103 -2.55 -8.54 -16.18
C GLY A 103 -1.97 -7.19 -15.74
N ASP A 104 -1.90 -6.93 -14.43
CA ASP A 104 -1.33 -5.68 -13.89
C ASP A 104 0.20 -5.73 -13.83
N LEU A 105 0.77 -6.93 -13.72
CA LEU A 105 2.21 -7.18 -13.69
C LEU A 105 2.79 -7.02 -15.11
N LYS A 106 3.83 -6.19 -15.24
CA LYS A 106 4.56 -5.97 -16.49
C LYS A 106 5.99 -6.47 -16.28
N GLY A 107 6.46 -7.34 -17.17
CA GLY A 107 7.79 -7.95 -17.04
C GLY A 107 7.79 -9.25 -16.21
N CYS A 108 8.96 -9.88 -16.10
CA CYS A 108 9.16 -11.15 -15.38
C CYS A 108 9.11 -10.96 -13.85
N SER A 109 8.00 -10.41 -13.35
CA SER A 109 7.75 -10.34 -11.91
C SER A 109 7.64 -11.77 -11.41
N LEU A 110 8.66 -12.20 -10.66
CA LEU A 110 8.72 -13.53 -10.08
C LEU A 110 7.47 -13.79 -9.25
N THR A 111 6.63 -14.72 -9.69
CA THR A 111 5.59 -15.25 -8.79
C THR A 111 6.28 -15.87 -7.58
N ILE A 112 5.56 -16.02 -6.46
CA ILE A 112 6.08 -16.71 -5.26
C ILE A 112 6.68 -18.08 -5.64
N GLU A 113 6.12 -18.74 -6.66
CA GLU A 113 6.59 -20.01 -7.21
C GLU A 113 7.96 -19.91 -7.90
N GLU A 114 8.26 -18.79 -8.56
CA GLU A 114 9.55 -18.55 -9.20
C GLU A 114 10.64 -18.16 -8.17
N LEU A 115 10.27 -17.45 -7.09
CA LEU A 115 11.13 -17.19 -5.93
C LEU A 115 11.53 -18.49 -5.21
N ILE A 116 10.59 -19.44 -5.06
CA ILE A 116 10.84 -20.76 -4.47
C ILE A 116 11.71 -21.64 -5.40
N LYS A 117 11.47 -21.63 -6.71
CA LYS A 117 12.32 -22.38 -7.68
C LYS A 117 13.77 -21.90 -7.67
N LYS A 118 14.00 -20.60 -7.55
CA LYS A 118 15.36 -20.02 -7.58
C LYS A 118 16.16 -20.29 -6.30
N SER A 119 15.48 -20.55 -5.18
CA SER A 119 16.11 -20.90 -3.89
C SER A 119 16.33 -22.40 -3.70
N GLY A 120 15.68 -23.26 -4.51
CA GLY A 120 15.85 -24.72 -4.52
C GLY A 120 16.91 -25.26 -5.49
N SER A 121 17.56 -24.40 -6.27
CA SER A 121 18.73 -24.77 -7.08
C SER A 121 20.01 -24.43 -6.34
N ASN A 122 20.44 -25.33 -5.45
CA ASN A 122 21.81 -25.45 -4.96
C ASN A 122 22.18 -26.92 -4.90
#